data_AF-A0A6L9QT86-F1
#
_entry.id   AF-A0A6L9QT86-F1
#
_cell.length_a   1.000
_cell.length_b   1.000
_cell.length_c   1.000
_cell.angle_alpha   90.00
_cell.angle_beta   90.00
_cell.angle_gamma   90.00
#
_symmetry.space_group_name_H-M   'P 1'
#
loop_
_entity.id
_entity.type
_entity.pdbx_description
1 polymer ?
#
loop_
_entity_poly.entity_id
_entity_poly.type
_entity_poly.pdbx_seq_one_letter_code
_entity_poly.pdbx_strand_id
1 'polypeptide(L)'
;MRSMKKSKRVARLALPLAGVATAMALTSAMPAQAAPALPALNPDPIPASFDFSDCPALLPGYTNAGSVCFSTVVTSGTFKLGNFDQTIDQPIRMTFATQYNPTERKNTPVFGKMRAEKMLVQPGLFGDPFLSAVYAQPEYANLFELPPSTDYRIKLGLKVRLINPLLGGSCRIGSDSNPITLNLTTGTTSPPAGVEPLTGEAAQIVKVELPMVVRSAKHVDNTAPAPGAKGCALNGGLVNSVVNLVAGLPNDAGDNAMVFNEYIASKSYTALGS
;
A
#
# COMPACT_ATOMS: atom_id res chain seq x y z
N MET A 1 17.46 -15.23 -76.81
CA MET A 1 17.23 -16.65 -77.18
C MET A 1 16.16 -17.25 -76.28
N ARG A 2 15.08 -17.78 -76.88
CA ARG A 2 14.07 -18.77 -76.39
C ARG A 2 13.43 -18.50 -75.01
N SER A 3 12.19 -18.02 -74.89
CA SER A 3 10.87 -18.59 -75.27
C SER A 3 10.53 -19.96 -74.68
N MET A 4 9.26 -20.09 -74.26
CA MET A 4 8.46 -21.27 -73.83
C MET A 4 8.36 -21.46 -72.30
N LYS A 5 7.19 -21.59 -71.66
CA LYS A 5 6.01 -22.44 -71.93
C LYS A 5 4.76 -21.88 -71.20
N LYS A 6 3.62 -21.70 -71.88
CA LYS A 6 2.41 -22.58 -71.91
C LYS A 6 1.64 -22.67 -70.58
N SER A 7 0.43 -22.08 -70.52
CA SER A 7 -0.89 -22.74 -70.73
C SER A 7 -1.50 -23.17 -69.38
N LYS A 8 -2.74 -22.82 -69.03
CA LYS A 8 -3.99 -23.43 -69.51
C LYS A 8 -5.18 -22.55 -69.09
N ARG A 9 -6.00 -22.14 -70.05
CA ARG A 9 -7.37 -22.64 -70.37
C ARG A 9 -8.49 -21.85 -69.68
N VAL A 10 -9.05 -20.97 -70.49
CA VAL A 10 -10.39 -20.42 -70.44
C VAL A 10 -11.42 -21.54 -70.61
N ALA A 11 -12.48 -21.54 -69.81
CA ALA A 11 -13.77 -22.08 -70.18
C ALA A 11 -14.84 -21.05 -69.81
N ARG A 12 -15.55 -20.55 -70.82
CA ARG A 12 -16.78 -19.75 -70.72
C ARG A 12 -17.94 -20.63 -71.17
N LEU A 13 -19.05 -20.58 -70.46
CA LEU A 13 -20.44 -20.87 -70.89
C LEU A 13 -21.35 -20.42 -69.72
N ALA A 14 -21.98 -19.23 -69.76
CA ALA A 14 -23.24 -18.83 -70.44
C ALA A 14 -24.51 -19.34 -69.71
N LEU A 15 -25.17 -18.47 -68.89
CA LEU A 15 -26.46 -17.74 -69.13
C LEU A 15 -27.63 -18.41 -68.34
N PRO A 16 -28.81 -17.78 -68.11
CA PRO A 16 -29.17 -16.45 -67.61
C PRO A 16 -30.32 -16.53 -66.53
N LEU A 17 -30.87 -15.35 -66.11
CA LEU A 17 -32.15 -15.17 -65.37
C LEU A 17 -32.11 -15.59 -63.88
N ALA A 18 -32.72 -14.93 -62.90
CA ALA A 18 -33.69 -13.85 -62.83
C ALA A 18 -33.44 -13.10 -61.50
N GLY A 19 -33.88 -11.85 -61.43
CA GLY A 19 -33.64 -11.01 -60.27
C GLY A 19 -34.46 -11.41 -59.04
N VAL A 20 -33.89 -11.17 -57.86
CA VAL A 20 -34.58 -10.56 -56.72
C VAL A 20 -33.54 -9.71 -56.00
N ALA A 21 -33.77 -8.41 -55.96
CA ALA A 21 -33.00 -7.48 -55.16
C ALA A 21 -33.20 -7.80 -53.68
N THR A 22 -32.14 -8.22 -53.00
CA THR A 22 -32.06 -8.15 -51.53
C THR A 22 -30.74 -7.47 -51.19
N ALA A 23 -30.84 -6.18 -50.86
CA ALA A 23 -29.73 -5.42 -50.30
C ALA A 23 -29.47 -5.92 -48.87
N MET A 24 -28.65 -6.96 -48.73
CA MET A 24 -28.03 -7.29 -47.44
C MET A 24 -26.79 -6.42 -47.27
N ALA A 25 -26.95 -5.31 -46.56
CA ALA A 25 -25.83 -4.58 -46.00
C ALA A 25 -25.16 -5.46 -44.94
N LEU A 26 -24.08 -6.15 -45.32
CA LEU A 26 -23.16 -6.80 -44.39
C LEU A 26 -22.33 -5.72 -43.69
N THR A 27 -22.87 -5.09 -42.66
CA THR A 27 -22.06 -4.37 -41.68
C THR A 27 -21.48 -5.41 -40.72
N SER A 28 -20.26 -5.86 -41.00
CA SER A 28 -19.45 -6.60 -40.04
C SER A 28 -19.07 -5.64 -38.91
N ALA A 29 -19.93 -5.50 -37.91
CA ALA A 29 -19.59 -4.89 -36.64
C ALA A 29 -18.60 -5.83 -35.93
N MET A 30 -17.30 -5.58 -36.12
CA MET A 30 -16.30 -6.13 -35.22
C MET A 30 -16.63 -5.62 -33.81
N PRO A 31 -16.69 -6.48 -32.78
CA PRO A 31 -16.76 -6.00 -31.42
C PRO A 31 -15.50 -5.18 -31.17
N ALA A 32 -15.66 -3.89 -30.84
CA ALA A 32 -14.57 -3.10 -30.33
C ALA A 32 -14.14 -3.73 -29.00
N GLN A 33 -13.08 -4.52 -29.00
CA GLN A 33 -12.40 -4.91 -27.78
C GLN A 33 -11.97 -3.63 -27.09
N ALA A 34 -12.61 -3.31 -25.96
CA ALA A 34 -12.17 -2.24 -25.09
C ALA A 34 -10.70 -2.53 -24.72
N ALA A 35 -9.82 -1.56 -24.99
CA ALA A 35 -8.45 -1.63 -24.50
C ALA A 35 -8.50 -1.79 -22.97
N PRO A 36 -7.65 -2.63 -22.36
CA PRO A 36 -7.58 -2.72 -20.91
C PRO A 36 -7.35 -1.30 -20.36
N ALA A 37 -8.24 -0.87 -19.46
CA ALA A 37 -8.07 0.39 -18.77
C ALA A 37 -6.71 0.35 -18.05
N LEU A 38 -5.91 1.40 -18.23
CA LEU A 38 -4.73 1.60 -17.39
C LEU A 38 -5.19 1.58 -15.93
N PRO A 39 -4.40 1.00 -15.00
CA PRO A 39 -4.73 1.06 -13.59
C PRO A 39 -5.08 2.50 -13.22
N ALA A 40 -6.18 2.69 -12.51
CA ALA A 40 -6.50 4.01 -11.98
C ALA A 40 -5.30 4.48 -11.17
N LEU A 41 -4.78 5.66 -11.49
CA LEU A 41 -3.77 6.31 -10.67
C LEU A 41 -4.34 6.50 -9.25
N ASN A 42 -3.47 6.62 -8.25
CA ASN A 42 -3.88 6.98 -6.90
C ASN A 42 -4.90 8.14 -6.96
N PRO A 43 -6.09 7.98 -6.37
CA PRO A 43 -7.17 8.96 -6.48
C PRO A 43 -6.83 10.29 -5.80
N ASP A 44 -5.84 10.30 -4.92
CA ASP A 44 -5.41 11.48 -4.18
C ASP A 44 -4.38 12.29 -4.98
N PRO A 45 -4.35 13.62 -4.84
CA PRO A 45 -3.32 14.43 -5.47
C PRO A 45 -1.92 14.09 -4.92
N ILE A 46 -0.90 14.18 -5.78
CA ILE A 46 0.51 14.05 -5.36
C ILE A 46 0.81 15.12 -4.29
N PRO A 47 1.38 14.75 -3.12
CA PRO A 47 1.80 15.71 -2.11
C PRO A 47 2.69 16.81 -2.69
N ALA A 48 2.45 18.05 -2.27
CA ALA A 48 3.24 19.20 -2.71
C ALA A 48 4.72 19.09 -2.33
N SER A 49 5.05 18.35 -1.27
CA SER A 49 6.41 18.13 -0.81
C SER A 49 6.61 16.76 -0.15
N PHE A 50 7.84 16.28 -0.23
CA PHE A 50 8.35 15.08 0.41
C PHE A 50 9.50 15.46 1.33
N ASP A 51 9.47 14.96 2.57
CA ASP A 51 10.41 15.32 3.62
C ASP A 51 11.44 14.20 3.80
N PHE A 52 12.69 14.51 3.49
CA PHE A 52 13.83 13.59 3.59
C PHE A 52 14.69 13.89 4.84
N SER A 53 14.25 14.76 5.75
CA SER A 53 15.04 15.15 6.92
C SER A 53 15.24 14.01 7.93
N ASP A 54 14.35 13.01 7.95
CA ASP A 54 14.49 11.80 8.77
C ASP A 54 15.01 10.60 7.99
N CYS A 55 15.72 10.81 6.89
CA CYS A 55 16.51 9.74 6.29
C CYS A 55 17.50 9.21 7.34
N PRO A 56 17.52 7.89 7.61
CA PRO A 56 18.43 7.34 8.61
C PRO A 56 19.89 7.58 8.21
N ALA A 57 20.75 7.83 9.18
CA ALA A 57 22.18 7.93 8.92
C ALA A 57 22.73 6.61 8.33
N LEU A 58 23.76 6.71 7.50
CA LEU A 58 24.42 5.53 6.97
C LEU A 58 25.06 4.73 8.10
N LEU A 59 24.86 3.41 8.06
CA LEU A 59 25.55 2.47 8.94
C LEU A 59 27.07 2.49 8.65
N PRO A 60 27.92 2.19 9.64
CA PRO A 60 29.36 2.09 9.42
C PRO A 60 29.70 1.12 8.26
N GLY A 61 30.53 1.59 7.32
CA GLY A 61 30.95 0.82 6.14
C GLY A 61 29.99 0.90 4.94
N TYR A 62 28.87 1.59 5.06
CA TYR A 62 27.94 1.85 3.95
C TYR A 62 28.28 3.17 3.25
N THR A 63 27.91 3.30 1.97
CA THR A 63 28.31 4.46 1.13
C THR A 63 27.13 5.22 0.56
N ASN A 64 27.30 6.52 0.33
CA ASN A 64 26.30 7.35 -0.35
C ASN A 64 25.97 6.82 -1.76
N ALA A 65 27.00 6.39 -2.50
CA ALA A 65 26.82 5.75 -3.80
C ALA A 65 26.10 4.41 -3.61
N GLY A 66 25.00 4.21 -4.34
CA GLY A 66 24.16 3.01 -4.25
C GLY A 66 23.11 3.04 -3.13
N SER A 67 23.24 3.93 -2.15
CA SER A 67 22.23 4.11 -1.10
C SER A 67 21.10 5.05 -1.56
N VAL A 68 19.87 4.70 -1.22
CA VAL A 68 18.65 5.44 -1.57
C VAL A 68 17.81 5.66 -0.33
N CYS A 69 17.33 6.88 -0.12
CA CYS A 69 16.32 7.19 0.87
C CYS A 69 14.95 7.33 0.22
N PHE A 70 13.94 6.91 0.94
CA PHE A 70 12.53 6.97 0.58
C PHE A 70 11.78 7.82 1.59
N SER A 71 10.96 8.75 1.10
CA SER A 71 9.95 9.50 1.85
C SER A 71 8.58 9.07 1.33
N THR A 72 7.89 8.30 2.13
CA THR A 72 6.54 7.79 1.86
C THR A 72 5.49 8.67 2.52
N VAL A 73 4.39 8.92 1.80
CA VAL A 73 3.20 9.61 2.30
C VAL A 73 1.99 8.75 1.97
N VAL A 74 1.37 8.17 2.99
CA VAL A 74 0.05 7.55 2.88
C VAL A 74 -0.98 8.66 2.87
N THR A 75 -1.78 8.74 1.81
CA THR A 75 -2.69 9.87 1.54
C THR A 75 -4.14 9.56 1.92
N SER A 76 -4.55 8.31 1.74
CA SER A 76 -5.89 7.82 2.07
C SER A 76 -5.88 6.32 2.26
N GLY A 77 -6.97 5.78 2.79
CA GLY A 77 -7.13 4.35 2.96
C GLY A 77 -8.06 4.01 4.11
N THR A 78 -8.12 2.72 4.40
CA THR A 78 -8.85 2.16 5.54
C THR A 78 -7.93 1.24 6.34
N PHE A 79 -8.12 1.29 7.66
CA PHE A 79 -7.49 0.39 8.60
C PHE A 79 -8.58 -0.19 9.52
N LYS A 80 -8.91 -1.46 9.28
CA LYS A 80 -9.73 -2.28 10.15
C LYS A 80 -8.84 -2.96 11.18
N LEU A 81 -9.11 -2.69 12.45
CA LEU A 81 -8.47 -3.31 13.60
C LEU A 81 -9.54 -3.88 14.52
N GLY A 82 -9.77 -5.18 14.43
CA GLY A 82 -10.86 -5.88 15.11
C GLY A 82 -12.23 -5.25 14.77
N ASN A 83 -12.90 -4.75 15.79
CA ASN A 83 -14.23 -4.12 15.68
C ASN A 83 -14.20 -2.67 15.18
N PHE A 84 -13.01 -2.08 15.01
CA PHE A 84 -12.88 -0.68 14.59
C PHE A 84 -12.48 -0.57 13.13
N ASP A 85 -13.30 0.11 12.34
CA ASP A 85 -12.97 0.54 10.99
C ASP A 85 -12.54 2.02 11.06
N GLN A 86 -11.32 2.32 10.62
CA GLN A 86 -10.77 3.68 10.61
C GLN A 86 -10.43 4.11 9.19
N THR A 87 -10.90 5.28 8.79
CA THR A 87 -10.44 5.92 7.56
C THR A 87 -9.18 6.70 7.86
N ILE A 88 -8.20 6.63 6.96
CA ILE A 88 -7.00 7.47 7.02
C ILE A 88 -7.40 8.85 6.50
N ASP A 89 -7.69 9.78 7.40
CA ASP A 89 -8.10 11.16 7.11
C ASP A 89 -6.94 12.17 7.24
N GLN A 90 -5.86 11.78 7.92
CA GLN A 90 -4.62 12.52 8.04
C GLN A 90 -3.45 11.74 7.43
N PRO A 91 -2.55 12.41 6.69
CA PRO A 91 -1.43 11.72 6.07
C PRO A 91 -0.50 11.05 7.09
N ILE A 92 -0.12 9.81 6.82
CA ILE A 92 0.92 9.10 7.57
C ILE A 92 2.21 9.21 6.76
N ARG A 93 3.28 9.72 7.39
CA ARG A 93 4.58 9.92 6.75
C ARG A 93 5.59 8.94 7.30
N MET A 94 6.36 8.34 6.41
CA MET A 94 7.39 7.37 6.78
C MET A 94 8.66 7.63 5.97
N THR A 95 9.81 7.57 6.62
CA THR A 95 11.11 7.54 5.96
C THR A 95 11.80 6.22 6.20
N PHE A 96 12.47 5.71 5.18
CA PHE A 96 13.37 4.56 5.30
C PHE A 96 14.42 4.64 4.20
N ALA A 97 15.46 3.82 4.31
CA ALA A 97 16.52 3.76 3.32
C ALA A 97 16.84 2.32 2.94
N THR A 98 17.34 2.16 1.73
CA THR A 98 18.11 0.99 1.34
C THR A 98 19.55 1.44 1.24
N GLN A 99 20.39 1.00 2.18
CA GLN A 99 21.78 1.40 2.26
C GLN A 99 22.67 0.34 1.62
N TYR A 100 23.65 0.77 0.82
CA TYR A 100 24.58 -0.12 0.12
C TYR A 100 25.93 -0.22 0.83
N ASN A 101 26.35 -1.46 1.12
CA ASN A 101 27.70 -1.78 1.57
C ASN A 101 28.52 -2.35 0.39
N PRO A 102 29.56 -1.66 -0.09
CA PRO A 102 30.34 -2.09 -1.25
C PRO A 102 31.22 -3.32 -0.99
N THR A 103 31.63 -3.55 0.26
CA THR A 103 32.48 -4.69 0.66
C THR A 103 31.67 -5.98 0.65
N GLU A 104 30.47 -5.96 1.25
CA GLU A 104 29.57 -7.10 1.30
C GLU A 104 28.69 -7.23 0.05
N ARG A 105 28.68 -6.19 -0.82
CA ARG A 105 27.76 -6.04 -1.97
C ARG A 105 26.30 -6.24 -1.57
N LYS A 106 25.93 -5.69 -0.41
CA LYS A 106 24.63 -5.91 0.21
C LYS A 106 23.87 -4.61 0.36
N ASN A 107 22.57 -4.69 0.06
CA ASN A 107 21.60 -3.65 0.37
C ASN A 107 20.91 -4.01 1.69
N THR A 108 20.94 -3.08 2.65
CA THR A 108 20.31 -3.25 3.96
C THR A 108 19.20 -2.22 4.13
N PRO A 109 17.95 -2.66 4.35
CA PRO A 109 16.88 -1.76 4.69
C PRO A 109 17.08 -1.21 6.10
N VAL A 110 16.95 0.10 6.26
CA VAL A 110 17.03 0.79 7.54
C VAL A 110 15.82 1.69 7.68
N PHE A 111 15.06 1.48 8.76
CA PHE A 111 13.93 2.34 9.07
C PHE A 111 14.42 3.71 9.56
N GLY A 112 13.79 4.78 9.08
CA GLY A 112 14.02 6.14 9.57
C GLY A 112 13.00 6.46 10.65
N LYS A 113 11.90 7.12 10.26
CA LYS A 113 10.88 7.61 11.19
C LYS A 113 9.48 7.48 10.62
N MET A 114 8.52 7.20 11.49
CA MET A 114 7.09 7.33 11.21
C MET A 114 6.53 8.56 11.91
N ARG A 115 5.66 9.30 11.23
CA ARG A 115 4.80 10.32 11.81
C ARG A 115 3.37 10.05 11.41
N ALA A 116 2.49 10.01 12.40
CA ALA A 116 1.07 9.93 12.21
C ALA A 116 0.40 10.88 13.19
N GLU A 117 -0.66 11.54 12.74
CA GLU A 117 -1.53 12.30 13.61
C GLU A 117 -2.47 11.36 14.37
N LYS A 118 -3.06 11.85 15.46
CA LYS A 118 -4.13 11.13 16.14
C LYS A 118 -5.41 11.22 15.32
N MET A 119 -6.09 10.10 15.14
CA MET A 119 -7.35 9.98 14.41
C MET A 119 -8.48 9.67 15.40
N LEU A 120 -9.67 10.24 15.19
CA LEU A 120 -10.82 10.01 16.07
C LEU A 120 -11.43 8.63 15.78
N VAL A 121 -11.34 7.72 16.74
CA VAL A 121 -11.87 6.35 16.61
C VAL A 121 -13.30 6.26 17.11
N GLN A 122 -13.56 6.91 18.24
CA GLN A 122 -14.87 6.90 18.86
C GLN A 122 -15.20 8.32 19.32
N PRO A 123 -16.35 8.88 18.90
CA PRO A 123 -16.82 10.15 19.44
C PRO A 123 -17.14 9.99 20.93
N GLY A 124 -17.11 11.09 21.67
CA GLY A 124 -17.45 11.06 23.08
C GLY A 124 -18.88 10.58 23.33
N LEU A 125 -19.08 9.95 24.48
CA LEU A 125 -20.36 9.43 24.98
C LEU A 125 -21.46 10.50 25.02
N PHE A 126 -21.09 11.78 25.17
CA PHE A 126 -22.00 12.92 25.15
C PHE A 126 -21.79 13.84 23.94
N GLY A 127 -21.13 13.35 22.89
CA GLY A 127 -20.71 14.16 21.74
C GLY A 127 -19.57 15.12 22.04
N ASP A 128 -18.94 15.01 23.22
CA ASP A 128 -17.81 15.84 23.60
C ASP A 128 -16.51 15.33 22.95
N PRO A 129 -15.65 16.21 22.39
CA PRO A 129 -14.40 15.79 21.77
C PRO A 129 -13.23 15.68 22.77
N PHE A 130 -13.46 15.87 24.07
CA PHE A 130 -12.36 16.09 25.04
C PHE A 130 -12.33 15.10 26.20
N LEU A 131 -13.46 14.79 26.82
CA LEU A 131 -13.53 13.97 28.04
C LEU A 131 -13.65 12.48 27.70
N SER A 132 -14.52 12.14 26.75
CA SER A 132 -14.88 10.75 26.47
C SER A 132 -14.55 10.27 25.06
N ALA A 133 -14.10 11.16 24.17
CA ALA A 133 -13.61 10.78 22.85
C ALA A 133 -12.34 9.93 22.93
N VAL A 134 -12.23 8.93 22.06
CA VAL A 134 -11.06 8.06 21.96
C VAL A 134 -10.38 8.33 20.63
N TYR A 135 -9.10 8.70 20.70
CA TYR A 135 -8.25 8.82 19.53
C TYR A 135 -7.26 7.67 19.45
N ALA A 136 -6.92 7.23 18.24
CA ALA A 136 -5.84 6.31 17.97
C ALA A 136 -4.71 7.02 17.24
N GLN A 137 -3.48 6.71 17.62
CA GLN A 137 -2.29 7.18 16.91
C GLN A 137 -1.38 5.97 16.65
N PRO A 138 -1.16 5.58 15.38
CA PRO A 138 -0.21 4.52 15.06
C PRO A 138 1.22 5.00 15.29
N GLU A 139 2.02 4.14 15.90
CA GLU A 139 3.43 4.35 16.23
C GLU A 139 4.24 3.17 15.66
N TYR A 140 5.44 3.44 15.16
CA TYR A 140 6.39 2.39 14.77
C TYR A 140 6.80 1.55 15.98
N ALA A 141 6.90 0.23 15.78
CA ALA A 141 7.19 -0.74 16.83
C ALA A 141 8.39 -1.64 16.50
N ASN A 142 9.50 -1.03 16.09
CA ASN A 142 10.84 -1.65 15.95
C ASN A 142 10.94 -2.88 15.03
N LEU A 143 9.97 -3.07 14.13
CA LEU A 143 10.01 -4.12 13.12
C LEU A 143 9.85 -3.50 11.74
N PHE A 144 10.89 -3.60 10.92
CA PHE A 144 10.86 -3.17 9.52
C PHE A 144 11.68 -4.13 8.67
N GLU A 145 11.07 -4.74 7.67
CA GLU A 145 11.76 -5.60 6.70
C GLU A 145 11.28 -5.28 5.28
N LEU A 146 12.21 -5.26 4.33
CA LEU A 146 11.93 -5.16 2.89
C LEU A 146 12.40 -6.44 2.19
N PRO A 147 11.64 -7.53 2.26
CA PRO A 147 12.01 -8.76 1.57
C PRO A 147 12.07 -8.56 0.04
N PRO A 148 13.06 -9.16 -0.66
CA PRO A 148 13.13 -9.11 -2.11
C PRO A 148 11.82 -9.63 -2.73
N SER A 149 11.18 -8.79 -3.53
CA SER A 149 9.84 -9.06 -4.04
C SER A 149 9.54 -8.21 -5.28
N THR A 150 8.68 -8.70 -6.15
CA THR A 150 8.19 -7.95 -7.33
C THR A 150 6.96 -7.09 -7.00
N ASP A 151 6.32 -7.38 -5.87
CA ASP A 151 5.08 -6.79 -5.38
C ASP A 151 5.31 -5.90 -4.14
N TYR A 152 6.52 -5.32 -4.00
CA TYR A 152 6.84 -4.31 -2.98
C TYR A 152 6.43 -4.72 -1.56
N ARG A 153 6.85 -5.92 -1.14
CA ARG A 153 6.51 -6.45 0.18
C ARG A 153 7.25 -5.68 1.27
N ILE A 154 6.51 -5.31 2.31
CA ILE A 154 7.02 -4.62 3.49
C ILE A 154 6.46 -5.33 4.72
N LYS A 155 7.34 -5.72 5.65
CA LYS A 155 6.88 -6.04 7.01
C LYS A 155 7.07 -4.81 7.88
N LEU A 156 6.00 -4.38 8.54
CA LEU A 156 6.00 -3.20 9.40
C LEU A 156 5.32 -3.53 10.73
N GLY A 157 6.06 -3.42 11.83
CA GLY A 157 5.48 -3.50 13.16
C GLY A 157 4.91 -2.16 13.58
N LEU A 158 3.64 -2.16 13.96
CA LEU A 158 2.97 -1.02 14.55
C LEU A 158 2.52 -1.32 15.98
N LYS A 159 2.41 -0.28 16.77
CA LYS A 159 1.61 -0.23 18.00
C LYS A 159 0.68 0.96 17.91
N VAL A 160 -0.52 0.86 18.46
CA VAL A 160 -1.50 1.94 18.39
C VAL A 160 -1.68 2.53 19.77
N ARG A 161 -1.34 3.81 19.94
CA ARG A 161 -1.60 4.53 21.19
C ARG A 161 -3.06 4.96 21.22
N LEU A 162 -3.76 4.56 22.28
CA LEU A 162 -5.11 5.01 22.56
C LEU A 162 -5.05 6.23 23.49
N ILE A 163 -5.65 7.33 23.05
CA ILE A 163 -5.58 8.63 23.71
C ILE A 163 -6.97 8.99 24.19
N ASN A 164 -7.16 8.90 25.50
CA ASN A 164 -8.35 9.35 26.22
C ASN A 164 -7.95 9.61 27.68
N PRO A 165 -8.49 10.66 28.35
CA PRO A 165 -8.16 10.97 29.74
C PRO A 165 -8.33 9.79 30.72
N LEU A 166 -9.37 8.97 30.53
CA LEU A 166 -9.68 7.81 31.38
C LEU A 166 -8.76 6.61 31.13
N LEU A 167 -8.22 6.48 29.90
CA LEU A 167 -7.32 5.39 29.54
C LEU A 167 -5.87 5.65 30.01
N GLY A 168 -5.53 6.89 30.33
CA GLY A 168 -4.17 7.28 30.68
C GLY A 168 -3.21 7.29 29.49
N GLY A 169 -2.04 7.93 29.66
CA GLY A 169 -1.10 8.18 28.55
C GLY A 169 -0.36 6.96 27.99
N SER A 170 -0.43 5.82 28.67
CA SER A 170 0.31 4.58 28.36
C SER A 170 -0.50 3.52 27.60
N CYS A 171 -1.82 3.70 27.45
CA CYS A 171 -2.70 2.71 26.82
C CYS A 171 -2.33 2.49 25.34
N ARG A 172 -1.93 1.26 24.99
CA ARG A 172 -1.51 0.87 23.64
C ARG A 172 -2.04 -0.50 23.25
N ILE A 173 -2.45 -0.65 22.00
CA ILE A 173 -2.63 -1.94 21.33
C ILE A 173 -1.28 -2.35 20.74
N GLY A 174 -0.76 -3.50 21.17
CA GLY A 174 0.59 -3.94 20.82
C GLY A 174 1.70 -3.19 21.55
N SER A 175 2.94 -3.56 21.24
CA SER A 175 4.17 -3.06 21.86
C SER A 175 5.39 -3.33 20.99
N ASP A 176 6.55 -2.76 21.32
CA ASP A 176 7.79 -3.00 20.57
C ASP A 176 8.25 -4.47 20.58
N SER A 177 7.82 -5.25 21.59
CA SER A 177 8.14 -6.69 21.70
C SER A 177 7.03 -7.61 21.19
N ASN A 178 5.83 -7.07 20.96
CA ASN A 178 4.69 -7.79 20.40
C ASN A 178 3.84 -6.80 19.60
N PRO A 179 4.27 -6.42 18.38
CA PRO A 179 3.60 -5.42 17.56
C PRO A 179 2.44 -6.05 16.76
N ILE A 180 1.55 -5.19 16.26
CA ILE A 180 0.71 -5.54 15.11
C ILE A 180 1.66 -5.64 13.91
N THR A 181 1.90 -6.85 13.41
CA THR A 181 2.86 -7.08 12.33
C THR A 181 2.16 -7.07 10.99
N LEU A 182 2.21 -5.93 10.31
CA LEU A 182 1.67 -5.78 8.97
C LEU A 182 2.54 -6.49 7.94
N ASN A 183 1.93 -7.21 7.03
CA ASN A 183 2.56 -7.88 5.89
C ASN A 183 2.06 -7.26 4.59
N LEU A 184 2.49 -6.03 4.35
CA LEU A 184 2.03 -5.21 3.25
C LEU A 184 2.54 -5.75 1.90
N THR A 185 1.70 -5.69 0.89
CA THR A 185 2.05 -5.99 -0.51
C THR A 185 1.26 -5.11 -1.48
N THR A 186 1.83 -4.80 -2.63
CA THR A 186 1.08 -4.24 -3.78
C THR A 186 0.45 -5.31 -4.67
N GLY A 187 0.68 -6.59 -4.36
CA GLY A 187 0.10 -7.75 -5.03
C GLY A 187 -1.14 -8.26 -4.31
N THR A 188 -1.42 -9.56 -4.45
CA THR A 188 -2.56 -10.23 -3.79
C THR A 188 -2.11 -10.90 -2.49
N THR A 189 -2.86 -10.64 -1.42
CA THR A 189 -2.66 -11.24 -0.09
C THR A 189 -3.02 -12.73 -0.07
N SER A 190 -2.65 -13.43 1.01
CA SER A 190 -3.00 -14.83 1.24
C SER A 190 -3.51 -15.03 2.67
N PRO A 191 -4.71 -14.51 3.00
CA PRO A 191 -5.29 -14.65 4.33
C PRO A 191 -5.75 -16.09 4.63
N PRO A 192 -6.13 -16.39 5.89
CA PRO A 192 -6.71 -17.68 6.25
C PRO A 192 -7.97 -18.01 5.45
N ALA A 193 -8.32 -19.30 5.40
CA ALA A 193 -9.49 -19.79 4.68
C ALA A 193 -10.78 -19.11 5.17
N GLY A 194 -11.62 -18.69 4.22
CA GLY A 194 -12.88 -17.98 4.50
C GLY A 194 -12.77 -16.46 4.49
N VAL A 195 -11.56 -15.89 4.38
CA VAL A 195 -11.33 -14.46 4.21
C VAL A 195 -10.94 -14.16 2.77
N GLU A 196 -11.59 -13.16 2.16
CA GLU A 196 -11.31 -12.78 0.77
C GLU A 196 -9.91 -12.12 0.66
N PRO A 197 -9.06 -12.56 -0.29
CA PRO A 197 -7.79 -11.88 -0.56
C PRO A 197 -7.98 -10.44 -1.04
N LEU A 198 -7.23 -9.52 -0.45
CA LEU A 198 -7.07 -8.17 -0.97
C LEU A 198 -5.99 -8.11 -2.06
N THR A 199 -6.17 -7.22 -3.03
CA THR A 199 -5.17 -6.95 -4.07
C THR A 199 -4.82 -5.46 -4.12
N GLY A 200 -3.52 -5.17 -4.03
CA GLY A 200 -2.97 -3.83 -4.13
C GLY A 200 -2.81 -3.36 -5.58
N GLU A 201 -2.03 -2.29 -5.78
CA GLU A 201 -1.62 -1.80 -7.09
C GLU A 201 -0.12 -1.56 -7.12
N ALA A 202 0.54 -2.15 -8.11
CA ALA A 202 1.98 -2.08 -8.29
C ALA A 202 2.48 -0.63 -8.37
N ALA A 203 3.67 -0.38 -7.81
CA ALA A 203 4.24 0.95 -7.77
C ALA A 203 4.59 1.49 -9.18
N GLN A 204 3.96 2.60 -9.58
CA GLN A 204 4.17 3.25 -10.88
C GLN A 204 4.87 4.60 -10.73
N ILE A 205 5.81 4.94 -11.63
CA ILE A 205 6.41 6.27 -11.65
C ILE A 205 5.37 7.27 -12.13
N VAL A 206 5.07 8.28 -11.30
CA VAL A 206 4.09 9.33 -11.61
C VAL A 206 4.72 10.71 -11.77
N LYS A 207 5.94 10.90 -11.25
CA LYS A 207 6.67 12.17 -11.35
C LYS A 207 8.18 11.92 -11.31
N VAL A 208 8.92 12.64 -12.15
CA VAL A 208 10.39 12.67 -12.14
C VAL A 208 10.83 14.13 -12.06
N GLU A 209 11.45 14.50 -10.95
CA GLU A 209 12.01 15.83 -10.69
C GLU A 209 13.41 15.64 -10.13
N LEU A 210 14.38 15.44 -11.02
CA LEU A 210 15.74 15.07 -10.61
C LEU A 210 16.29 16.04 -9.55
N PRO A 211 16.84 15.51 -8.43
CA PRO A 211 17.26 14.12 -8.21
C PRO A 211 16.19 13.20 -7.57
N MET A 212 14.90 13.58 -7.60
CA MET A 212 13.80 12.85 -7.00
C MET A 212 12.95 12.09 -8.03
N VAL A 213 12.53 10.88 -7.68
CA VAL A 213 11.52 10.11 -8.41
C VAL A 213 10.37 9.78 -7.47
N VAL A 214 9.13 10.05 -7.90
CA VAL A 214 7.92 9.76 -7.13
C VAL A 214 7.15 8.63 -7.77
N ARG A 215 6.76 7.66 -6.95
CA ARG A 215 5.91 6.55 -7.31
C ARG A 215 4.56 6.63 -6.61
N SER A 216 3.51 6.21 -7.29
CA SER A 216 2.19 5.93 -6.71
C SER A 216 2.09 4.43 -6.48
N ALA A 217 1.56 4.00 -5.33
CA ALA A 217 1.28 2.60 -5.03
C ALA A 217 0.03 2.45 -4.17
N LYS A 218 -0.56 1.26 -4.18
CA LYS A 218 -1.60 0.85 -3.22
C LYS A 218 -1.15 -0.42 -2.53
N HIS A 219 -0.90 -0.33 -1.23
CA HIS A 219 -0.56 -1.49 -0.41
C HIS A 219 -1.80 -2.03 0.29
N VAL A 220 -1.80 -3.34 0.46
CA VAL A 220 -2.83 -4.08 1.15
C VAL A 220 -2.22 -5.09 2.14
N ASP A 221 -2.95 -5.38 3.20
CA ASP A 221 -2.73 -6.50 4.10
C ASP A 221 -4.04 -6.89 4.78
N ASN A 222 -4.31 -8.18 4.93
CA ASN A 222 -5.37 -8.72 5.78
C ASN A 222 -4.93 -10.01 6.48
N THR A 223 -3.62 -10.14 6.70
CA THR A 223 -2.98 -11.33 7.25
C THR A 223 -2.35 -11.05 8.62
N ALA A 224 -2.35 -9.80 9.07
CA ALA A 224 -1.83 -9.39 10.36
C ALA A 224 -2.80 -9.74 11.51
N PRO A 225 -2.41 -10.60 12.46
CA PRO A 225 -3.09 -10.67 13.75
C PRO A 225 -2.80 -9.41 14.57
N ALA A 226 -3.67 -9.09 15.53
CA ALA A 226 -3.46 -7.98 16.43
C ALA A 226 -3.42 -8.43 17.90
N PRO A 227 -2.38 -8.04 18.66
CA PRO A 227 -2.28 -8.30 20.08
C PRO A 227 -3.26 -7.44 20.89
N GLY A 228 -3.50 -7.82 22.14
CA GLY A 228 -4.34 -7.05 23.06
C GLY A 228 -3.70 -5.74 23.54
N ALA A 229 -4.54 -4.88 24.10
CA ALA A 229 -4.17 -3.63 24.74
C ALA A 229 -3.42 -3.85 26.06
N LYS A 230 -2.49 -2.93 26.36
CA LYS A 230 -1.67 -2.86 27.57
C LYS A 230 -1.54 -1.43 28.05
N GLY A 231 -1.24 -1.22 29.33
CA GLY A 231 -0.94 0.10 29.86
C GLY A 231 -2.16 1.00 30.09
N CYS A 232 -3.40 0.49 29.98
CA CYS A 232 -4.60 1.31 30.14
C CYS A 232 -4.92 1.50 31.64
N ALA A 233 -5.30 2.72 32.00
CA ALA A 233 -5.60 3.18 33.36
C ALA A 233 -4.58 2.71 34.41
N LEU A 234 -3.28 3.02 34.19
CA LEU A 234 -2.17 2.65 35.09
C LEU A 234 -2.03 1.13 35.31
N ASN A 235 -2.34 0.30 34.31
CA ASN A 235 -2.41 -1.16 34.43
C ASN A 235 -3.45 -1.66 35.43
N GLY A 236 -4.51 -0.90 35.70
CA GLY A 236 -5.71 -1.44 36.34
C GLY A 236 -6.29 -2.53 35.44
N GLY A 237 -5.91 -3.80 35.68
CA GLY A 237 -6.03 -4.90 34.71
C GLY A 237 -7.42 -5.09 34.08
N LEU A 238 -8.48 -4.69 34.77
CA LEU A 238 -9.85 -4.70 34.26
C LEU A 238 -10.05 -3.77 33.05
N VAL A 239 -9.35 -2.64 32.97
CA VAL A 239 -9.50 -1.68 31.86
C VAL A 239 -8.89 -2.22 30.58
N ASN A 240 -7.77 -2.94 30.64
CA ASN A 240 -7.22 -3.61 29.46
C ASN A 240 -8.24 -4.63 28.91
N SER A 241 -8.90 -5.39 29.79
CA SER A 241 -9.94 -6.35 29.38
C SER A 241 -11.14 -5.69 28.72
N VAL A 242 -11.59 -4.53 29.23
CA VAL A 242 -12.68 -3.77 28.62
C VAL A 242 -12.28 -3.21 27.26
N VAL A 243 -11.09 -2.61 27.13
CA VAL A 243 -10.56 -2.12 25.85
C VAL A 243 -10.50 -3.25 24.83
N ASN A 244 -9.97 -4.41 25.23
CA ASN A 244 -9.89 -5.61 24.42
C ASN A 244 -11.26 -6.12 23.98
N LEU A 245 -12.23 -6.17 24.90
CA LEU A 245 -13.59 -6.60 24.58
C LEU A 245 -14.26 -5.68 23.55
N VAL A 246 -14.13 -4.36 23.73
CA VAL A 246 -14.70 -3.37 22.81
C VAL A 246 -13.99 -3.43 21.46
N ALA A 247 -12.66 -3.50 21.45
CA ALA A 247 -11.86 -3.57 20.23
C ALA A 247 -11.93 -4.90 19.50
N GLY A 248 -12.39 -5.98 20.15
CA GLY A 248 -12.32 -7.33 19.61
C GLY A 248 -10.87 -7.81 19.53
N LEU A 249 -10.09 -7.66 20.61
CA LEU A 249 -8.66 -7.99 20.69
C LEU A 249 -8.32 -8.89 21.89
N PRO A 250 -7.22 -9.67 21.86
CA PRO A 250 -6.45 -9.98 20.65
C PRO A 250 -7.30 -10.74 19.62
N ASN A 251 -6.88 -10.72 18.37
CA ASN A 251 -7.57 -11.41 17.29
C ASN A 251 -6.57 -12.06 16.32
N ASP A 252 -7.10 -12.84 15.40
CA ASP A 252 -6.32 -13.66 14.50
C ASP A 252 -6.11 -12.96 13.14
N ALA A 253 -5.26 -13.56 12.31
CA ALA A 253 -5.11 -13.14 10.92
C ALA A 253 -6.46 -13.22 10.20
N GLY A 254 -6.79 -12.22 9.38
CA GLY A 254 -8.08 -12.14 8.69
C GLY A 254 -9.13 -11.28 9.39
N ASP A 255 -8.97 -10.99 10.69
CA ASP A 255 -9.87 -10.09 11.43
C ASP A 255 -9.51 -8.61 11.23
N ASN A 256 -8.31 -8.33 10.71
CA ASN A 256 -7.80 -7.00 10.44
C ASN A 256 -7.54 -6.83 8.95
N ALA A 257 -7.67 -5.61 8.46
CA ALA A 257 -7.37 -5.26 7.09
C ALA A 257 -6.78 -3.85 7.01
N MET A 258 -5.79 -3.67 6.16
CA MET A 258 -5.21 -2.38 5.83
C MET A 258 -5.19 -2.24 4.31
N VAL A 259 -5.78 -1.17 3.80
CA VAL A 259 -5.76 -0.82 2.38
C VAL A 259 -5.46 0.65 2.30
N PHE A 260 -4.36 1.03 1.65
CA PHE A 260 -4.02 2.45 1.57
C PHE A 260 -3.33 2.82 0.27
N ASN A 261 -3.58 4.05 -0.14
CA ASN A 261 -2.90 4.69 -1.25
C ASN A 261 -1.74 5.51 -0.72
N GLU A 262 -0.61 5.45 -1.42
CA GLU A 262 0.58 6.18 -1.03
C GLU A 262 1.34 6.76 -2.20
N TYR A 263 2.18 7.74 -1.88
CA TYR A 263 3.24 8.22 -2.73
C TYR A 263 4.59 7.96 -2.08
N ILE A 264 5.49 7.33 -2.84
CA ILE A 264 6.85 7.00 -2.42
C ILE A 264 7.81 7.85 -3.24
N ALA A 265 8.36 8.90 -2.62
CA ALA A 265 9.44 9.67 -3.22
C ALA A 265 10.80 9.07 -2.84
N SER A 266 11.71 9.01 -3.80
CA SER A 266 13.06 8.48 -3.60
C SER A 266 14.13 9.48 -4.03
N LYS A 267 15.23 9.53 -3.29
CA LYS A 267 16.45 10.30 -3.59
C LYS A 267 17.68 9.46 -3.24
N SER A 268 18.74 9.54 -4.04
CA SER A 268 20.03 8.95 -3.67
C SER A 268 20.67 9.73 -2.52
N TYR A 269 21.44 9.05 -1.67
CA TYR A 269 22.19 9.73 -0.60
C TYR A 269 23.20 10.74 -1.15
N THR A 270 23.77 10.48 -2.33
CA THR A 270 24.61 11.46 -3.03
C THR A 270 23.89 12.78 -3.33
N ALA A 271 22.57 12.75 -3.52
CA ALA A 271 21.75 13.91 -3.80
C ALA A 271 21.17 14.57 -2.54
N LEU A 272 21.24 13.91 -1.39
CA LEU A 272 20.82 14.48 -0.10
C LEU A 272 21.87 15.42 0.49
N GLY A 273 23.13 15.36 0.02
CA GLY A 273 24.23 16.16 0.55
C GLY A 273 24.73 15.72 1.93
N SER A 274 24.32 14.52 2.36
CA SER A 274 24.75 13.83 3.59
C SER A 274 26.07 13.10 3.40
#